data_AF-A0A536NN28-F1
#
_entry.id   AF-A0A536NN28-F1
#
_cell.length_a   1.000
_cell.length_b   1.000
_cell.length_c   1.000
_cell.angle_alpha   90.00
_cell.angle_beta   90.00
_cell.angle_gamma   90.00
#
_symmetry.space_group_name_H-M   'P 1'
#
loop_
_entity.id
_entity.type
_entity.pdbx_description
1 polymer ?
#
loop_
_entity_poly.entity_id
_entity_poly.type
_entity_poly.pdbx_seq_one_letter_code
_entity_poly.pdbx_strand_id
1 'polypeptide(L)' 'MAWRRRSTRRPPPRNKPRPDPRCPHCTARDAEVISLFGTQAMTLQYRCRKCGTVFEAIKYG' A
#
# COMPACT_ATOMS: atom_id res chain seq x y z
N MET A 1 37.86 -24.51 19.99
CA MET A 1 36.90 -23.48 20.47
C MET A 1 36.27 -22.79 19.26
N ALA A 2 35.03 -23.10 18.92
CA ALA A 2 34.31 -22.43 17.82
C ALA A 2 32.83 -22.24 18.19
N TRP A 3 32.55 -21.17 18.94
CA TRP A 3 31.18 -20.79 19.28
C TRP A 3 30.53 -20.10 18.06
N ARG A 4 29.76 -20.85 17.28
CA ARG A 4 28.88 -20.26 16.25
C ARG A 4 27.73 -19.52 16.95
N ARG A 5 27.74 -18.18 16.92
CA ARG A 5 26.60 -17.37 17.36
C ARG A 5 25.41 -17.66 16.46
N ARG A 6 24.39 -18.35 16.99
CA ARG A 6 23.10 -18.53 16.31
C ARG A 6 22.45 -17.15 16.17
N SER A 7 22.25 -16.69 14.94
CA SER A 7 21.58 -15.43 14.65
C SER A 7 20.15 -15.49 15.20
N THR A 8 19.83 -14.63 16.16
CA THR A 8 18.51 -14.46 16.77
C THR A 8 17.59 -13.55 15.95
N ARG A 9 17.98 -13.16 14.73
CA ARG A 9 17.20 -12.20 13.93
C ARG A 9 15.88 -12.83 13.51
N ARG A 10 14.79 -12.33 14.08
CA ARG A 10 13.43 -12.63 13.64
C ARG A 10 13.29 -12.16 12.18
N PRO A 11 12.72 -12.97 11.28
CA PRO A 11 12.46 -12.52 9.91
C PRO A 11 11.54 -11.30 9.92
N PRO A 12 11.71 -10.35 8.99
CA PRO A 12 10.85 -9.18 8.90
C PRO A 12 9.40 -9.62 8.69
N PRO A 13 8.41 -8.89 9.25
CA PRO A 13 7.01 -9.20 9.05
C PRO A 13 6.69 -9.17 7.55
N ARG A 14 6.01 -10.21 7.07
CA ARG A 14 5.62 -10.34 5.67
C ARG A 14 4.55 -9.29 5.38
N ASN A 15 4.89 -8.25 4.62
CA ASN A 15 3.92 -7.25 4.17
C ASN A 15 2.95 -7.94 3.20
N LYS A 16 1.75 -8.30 3.67
CA LYS A 16 0.71 -8.82 2.78
C LYS A 16 0.20 -7.64 1.94
N PRO A 17 0.18 -7.72 0.61
CA PRO A 17 -0.45 -6.69 -0.21
C PRO A 17 -1.91 -6.54 0.24
N ARG A 18 -2.29 -5.33 0.65
CA ARG A 18 -3.69 -5.02 0.91
C ARG A 18 -4.42 -4.91 -0.43
N PRO A 19 -5.70 -5.28 -0.48
CA PRO A 19 -6.49 -5.09 -1.69
C PRO A 19 -6.55 -3.61 -2.06
N ASP A 20 -6.43 -3.30 -3.36
CA ASP A 20 -6.53 -1.93 -3.86
C ASP A 20 -7.90 -1.31 -3.48
N PRO A 21 -7.92 0.00 -3.17
CA PRO A 21 -9.15 0.68 -2.80
C PRO A 21 -10.13 0.74 -3.98
N ARG A 22 -11.42 0.70 -3.67
CA ARG A 22 -12.47 0.91 -4.68
C ARG A 22 -12.54 2.40 -5.04
N CYS A 23 -12.63 2.70 -6.33
CA CYS A 23 -12.90 4.05 -6.80
C CYS A 23 -14.24 4.54 -6.24
N PRO A 24 -14.31 5.71 -5.57
CA PRO A 24 -15.55 6.22 -5.01
C PRO A 24 -16.56 6.69 -6.07
N HIS A 25 -16.09 6.90 -7.31
CA HIS A 25 -16.93 7.38 -8.41
C HIS A 25 -17.59 6.24 -9.20
N CYS A 26 -16.81 5.24 -9.63
CA CYS A 26 -17.32 4.15 -10.48
C CYS A 26 -17.28 2.77 -9.82
N THR A 27 -16.85 2.66 -8.56
CA THR A 27 -16.72 1.42 -7.77
C THR A 27 -15.71 0.38 -8.28
N ALA A 28 -15.03 0.62 -9.40
CA ALA A 28 -14.00 -0.27 -9.92
C ALA A 28 -12.84 -0.42 -8.92
N ARG A 29 -12.20 -1.60 -8.93
CA ARG A 29 -10.97 -1.90 -8.16
C ARG A 29 -9.69 -1.69 -8.97
N ASP A 30 -9.81 -1.22 -10.21
CA ASP A 30 -8.68 -0.98 -11.09
C ASP A 30 -8.18 0.46 -10.92
N ALA A 31 -7.28 0.64 -9.96
CA ALA A 31 -6.66 1.91 -9.64
C ALA A 31 -5.14 1.76 -9.56
N GLU A 32 -4.41 2.77 -10.03
CA GLU A 32 -2.95 2.84 -9.95
C GLU A 32 -2.53 3.91 -8.93
N VAL A 33 -1.47 3.64 -8.16
CA VAL A 33 -0.88 4.63 -7.25
C VAL A 33 -0.07 5.62 -8.09
N ILE A 34 -0.41 6.89 -8.00
CA ILE A 34 0.29 7.98 -8.70
C ILE A 34 1.16 8.82 -7.77
N SER A 35 0.89 8.80 -6.46
CA SER A 35 1.73 9.44 -5.45
C SER A 35 1.68 8.68 -4.13
N LEU A 36 2.84 8.59 -3.47
CA LEU A 36 2.97 7.99 -2.14
C LEU A 36 2.52 8.93 -1.01
N PHE A 37 2.14 10.16 -1.32
CA PHE A 37 1.63 11.14 -0.37
C PHE A 37 0.49 11.92 -1.00
N GLY A 38 -0.66 11.91 -0.34
CA GLY A 38 -1.77 12.80 -0.65
C GLY A 38 -1.77 14.05 0.22
N THR A 39 -2.97 14.60 0.40
CA THR A 39 -3.23 15.76 1.26
C THR A 39 -2.84 15.48 2.71
N GLN A 40 -2.96 14.22 3.15
CA GLN A 40 -2.51 13.76 4.46
C GLN A 40 -1.30 12.84 4.31
N ALA A 41 -0.36 12.90 5.26
CA ALA A 41 0.84 12.04 5.24
C ALA A 41 0.51 10.54 5.22
N MET A 42 -0.68 10.16 5.70
CA MET A 42 -1.15 8.77 5.77
C MET A 42 -1.97 8.32 4.55
N THR A 43 -2.18 9.18 3.55
CA THR A 43 -2.89 8.82 2.31
C THR A 43 -1.94 8.60 1.13
N LEU A 44 -2.38 7.75 0.21
CA LEU A 44 -1.83 7.58 -1.13
C LEU A 44 -2.80 8.24 -2.12
N GLN A 45 -2.26 8.79 -3.21
CA GLN A 45 -3.11 9.26 -4.31
C GLN A 45 -3.19 8.18 -5.39
N TYR A 46 -4.41 7.93 -5.83
CA TYR A 46 -4.75 6.94 -6.84
C TYR A 46 -5.39 7.60 -8.06
N ARG A 47 -5.17 7.01 -9.22
CA ARG A 47 -5.97 7.27 -10.43
C ARG A 47 -6.74 6.01 -10.81
N CYS A 48 -8.05 6.12 -10.97
CA CYS A 48 -8.84 5.00 -11.48
C CYS A 48 -8.59 4.81 -12.98
N ARG A 49 -8.21 3.60 -13.40
CA ARG A 49 -7.98 3.27 -14.81
C ARG A 49 -9.29 3.08 -15.60
N LYS A 50 -10.41 2.87 -14.92
CA LYS A 50 -11.74 2.74 -15.54
C LYS A 50 -12.39 4.08 -15.90
N CYS A 51 -12.43 5.04 -14.97
CA CYS A 51 -13.14 6.31 -15.16
C CYS A 51 -12.25 7.55 -15.10
N GLY A 52 -10.95 7.40 -14.82
CA GLY A 52 -9.99 8.50 -14.78
C GLY A 52 -10.00 9.33 -13.49
N THR A 53 -10.96 9.12 -12.58
CA THR A 53 -11.08 9.88 -11.32
C THR A 53 -9.83 9.71 -10.46
N VAL A 54 -9.33 10.83 -9.93
CA VAL A 54 -8.27 10.87 -8.91
C VAL A 54 -8.91 10.88 -7.53
N PHE A 55 -8.41 10.05 -6.62
CA PHE A 55 -8.92 9.94 -5.25
C PHE A 55 -7.80 9.54 -4.28
N GLU A 56 -8.03 9.72 -2.98
CA GLU A 56 -7.08 9.34 -1.93
C GLU A 56 -7.59 8.15 -1.11
N ALA A 57 -6.68 7.30 -0.64
CA ALA A 57 -6.98 6.24 0.33
C ALA A 57 -5.85 6.05 1.35
N ILE A 58 -6.18 5.51 2.53
CA ILE A 58 -5.24 5.35 3.66
C ILE A 58 -4.23 4.24 3.36
N LYS A 59 -2.94 4.49 3.61
CA LYS A 59 -1.81 3.54 3.41
C LYS A 59 -1.97 2.21 4.14
N TYR A 60 -2.57 2.26 5.34
CA TYR A 60 -2.61 1.16 6.29
C TYR A 60 -4.02 0.90 6.83
N GLY A 61 -5.06 1.16 6.02
CA GLY A 61 -6.48 0.89 6.32
C GLY A 61 -6.91 -0.54 6.07
#